data_AF-A0A955WUA0-F1
#
_entry.id   AF-A0A955WUA0-F1
#
_cell.length_a   1.000
_cell.length_b   1.000
_cell.length_c   1.000
_cell.angle_alpha   90.00
_cell.angle_beta   90.00
_cell.angle_gamma   90.00
#
_symmetry.space_group_name_H-M   'P 1'
#
loop_
_entity.id
_entity.type
_entity.pdbx_description
1 polymer ?
#
loop_
_entity_poly.entity_id
_entity_poly.type
_entity_poly.pdbx_seq_one_letter_code
_entity_poly.pdbx_strand_id
1 'polypeptide(L)'
;MTAQDLKTQEALALLGAPTGDDAPDPAAVARWTGAALPAETHAFLAARPALDQTDGHPEIVGLDFALGLPDVDAWLANLAKGLLGRFAATVHFGGLVPAASRLWYGDFTWLLLPLTEYAPGVAGTLYYDERELGHWGPTLRAWVQGELVRFFEAVDGAREGLDPEDRAGYRPDPDDLRDCFWLPGADTTAPPPDLALPEALEAPWAARAQHLMQTTARRWWLAEFVAGDVDRITLKDLPTPAEWDAAAALGPSTAYSEAMYWLLAHAALGNGPELAAAVAALADHPGEFVQALRAAAPTLVDRFAEPRA
;
A
#
# COMPACT_ATOMS: atom_id res chain seq x y z
N MET A 1 -2.69 -16.38 -21.99
CA MET A 1 -3.60 -16.06 -20.88
C MET A 1 -3.67 -17.28 -19.99
N THR A 2 -3.22 -17.14 -18.75
CA THR A 2 -3.17 -18.19 -17.73
C THR A 2 -4.52 -18.32 -17.02
N ALA A 3 -4.73 -19.40 -16.26
CA ALA A 3 -5.93 -19.55 -15.41
C ALA A 3 -5.99 -18.49 -14.29
N GLN A 4 -4.82 -17.99 -13.85
CA GLN A 4 -4.71 -16.88 -12.91
C GLN A 4 -5.29 -15.60 -13.53
N ASP A 5 -4.86 -15.30 -14.77
CA ASP A 5 -5.29 -14.09 -15.49
C ASP A 5 -6.82 -14.02 -15.63
N LEU A 6 -7.45 -15.16 -15.91
CA LEU A 6 -8.91 -15.28 -16.01
C LEU A 6 -9.62 -14.96 -14.69
N LYS A 7 -9.17 -15.54 -13.57
CA LYS A 7 -9.75 -15.25 -12.25
C LYS A 7 -9.56 -13.80 -11.82
N THR A 8 -8.43 -13.20 -12.17
CA THR A 8 -8.19 -11.77 -11.92
C THR A 8 -9.15 -10.91 -12.75
N GLN A 9 -9.38 -11.25 -14.02
CA GLN A 9 -10.37 -10.55 -14.85
C GLN A 9 -11.79 -10.70 -14.31
N GLU A 10 -12.18 -11.89 -13.85
CA GLU A 10 -13.47 -12.12 -13.20
C GLU A 10 -13.61 -11.26 -11.95
N ALA A 11 -12.59 -11.22 -11.08
CA ALA A 11 -12.58 -10.37 -9.89
C ALA A 11 -12.71 -8.88 -10.24
N LEU A 12 -11.98 -8.40 -11.25
CA LEU A 12 -12.04 -7.01 -11.71
C LEU A 12 -13.39 -6.67 -12.36
N ALA A 13 -14.00 -7.61 -13.07
CA ALA A 13 -15.34 -7.43 -13.63
C ALA A 13 -16.40 -7.27 -12.53
N LEU A 14 -16.26 -8.01 -11.41
CA LEU A 14 -17.15 -7.90 -10.25
C LEU A 14 -17.03 -6.56 -9.53
N LEU A 15 -15.84 -5.95 -9.55
CA LEU A 15 -15.66 -4.59 -9.04
C LEU A 15 -16.59 -3.59 -9.75
N GLY A 16 -16.99 -3.89 -11.00
CA GLY A 16 -18.19 -3.33 -11.64
C GLY A 16 -18.21 -1.80 -11.75
N ALA A 17 -17.06 -1.17 -11.54
CA ALA A 17 -16.99 0.25 -11.32
C ALA A 17 -16.77 0.99 -12.65
N PRO A 18 -17.36 2.19 -12.82
CA PRO A 18 -16.90 3.08 -13.89
C PRO A 18 -15.39 3.26 -13.78
N THR A 19 -14.70 3.49 -14.90
CA THR A 19 -13.27 3.84 -14.87
C THR A 19 -13.10 5.13 -14.08
N GLY A 20 -12.44 5.06 -12.92
CA GLY A 20 -12.03 6.22 -12.13
C GLY A 20 -10.68 6.76 -12.62
N ASP A 21 -10.42 8.04 -12.38
CA ASP A 21 -9.15 8.68 -12.78
C ASP A 21 -8.07 8.66 -11.67
N ASP A 22 -8.42 8.22 -10.46
CA ASP A 22 -7.58 8.42 -9.26
C ASP A 22 -6.58 7.29 -9.00
N ALA A 23 -6.65 6.18 -9.74
CA ALA A 23 -5.70 5.09 -9.60
C ALA A 23 -4.38 5.41 -10.35
N PRO A 24 -3.22 5.09 -9.75
CA PRO A 24 -1.92 5.33 -10.37
C PRO A 24 -1.74 4.64 -11.72
N ASP A 25 -1.10 5.32 -12.68
CA ASP A 25 -0.71 4.69 -13.95
C ASP A 25 0.31 3.56 -13.70
N PRO A 26 -0.01 2.28 -14.01
CA PRO A 26 0.91 1.16 -13.81
C PRO A 26 2.28 1.36 -14.48
N ALA A 27 2.32 2.00 -15.65
CA ALA A 27 3.55 2.25 -16.38
C ALA A 27 4.43 3.28 -15.66
N ALA A 28 3.82 4.34 -15.13
CA ALA A 28 4.51 5.32 -14.29
C ALA A 28 5.06 4.69 -13.01
N VAL A 29 4.24 3.88 -12.31
CA VAL A 29 4.68 3.18 -11.09
C VAL A 29 5.86 2.26 -11.37
N ALA A 30 5.80 1.43 -12.41
CA ALA A 30 6.90 0.53 -12.78
C ALA A 30 8.18 1.31 -13.12
N ARG A 31 8.07 2.44 -13.81
CA ARG A 31 9.19 3.32 -14.16
C ARG A 31 9.82 3.99 -12.94
N TRP A 32 9.01 4.55 -12.04
CA TRP A 32 9.50 5.24 -10.85
C TRP A 32 10.13 4.30 -9.83
N THR A 33 9.52 3.13 -9.65
CA THR A 33 9.98 2.14 -8.67
C THR A 33 11.07 1.24 -9.22
N GLY A 34 11.12 1.05 -10.54
CA GLY A 34 11.99 0.06 -11.19
C GLY A 34 11.53 -1.38 -10.96
N ALA A 35 10.35 -1.58 -10.36
CA ALA A 35 9.78 -2.88 -10.08
C ALA A 35 8.90 -3.34 -11.25
N ALA A 36 9.01 -4.63 -11.60
CA ALA A 36 7.99 -5.28 -12.40
C ALA A 36 6.77 -5.52 -11.51
N LEU A 37 5.67 -4.83 -11.79
CA LEU A 37 4.45 -4.94 -10.99
C LEU A 37 3.92 -6.39 -11.01
N PRO A 38 3.46 -6.92 -9.87
CA PRO A 38 2.71 -8.16 -9.83
C PRO A 38 1.53 -8.13 -10.81
N ALA A 39 1.20 -9.27 -11.42
CA ALA A 39 0.18 -9.32 -12.47
C ALA A 39 -1.18 -8.80 -11.98
N GLU A 40 -1.58 -9.15 -10.77
CA GLU A 40 -2.83 -8.67 -10.17
C GLU A 40 -2.80 -7.17 -9.87
N THR A 41 -1.69 -6.65 -9.33
CA THR A 41 -1.49 -5.22 -9.09
C THR A 41 -1.58 -4.44 -10.39
N HIS A 42 -0.87 -4.88 -11.43
CA HIS A 42 -0.91 -4.26 -12.75
C HIS A 42 -2.34 -4.27 -13.31
N ALA A 43 -3.02 -5.41 -13.26
CA ALA A 43 -4.37 -5.55 -13.79
C ALA A 43 -5.38 -4.64 -13.06
N PHE A 44 -5.28 -4.54 -11.73
CA PHE A 44 -6.13 -3.66 -10.93
C PHE A 44 -5.92 -2.19 -11.27
N LEU A 45 -4.66 -1.74 -11.25
CA LEU A 45 -4.31 -0.36 -11.58
C LEU A 45 -4.70 -0.01 -13.04
N ALA A 46 -4.57 -0.96 -13.97
CA ALA A 46 -4.97 -0.77 -15.36
C ALA A 46 -6.50 -0.71 -15.55
N ALA A 47 -7.26 -1.49 -14.77
CA ALA A 47 -8.71 -1.48 -14.81
C ALA A 47 -9.31 -0.21 -14.20
N ARG A 48 -8.56 0.48 -13.31
CA ARG A 48 -8.98 1.69 -12.59
C ARG A 48 -10.41 1.58 -12.05
N PRO A 49 -10.74 0.52 -11.29
CA PRO A 49 -12.07 0.40 -10.72
C PRO A 49 -12.34 1.63 -9.85
N ALA A 50 -13.41 2.39 -10.13
CA ALA A 50 -13.88 3.42 -9.22
C ALA A 50 -14.32 2.77 -7.91
N LEU A 51 -13.44 2.84 -6.93
CA LEU A 51 -13.78 2.53 -5.57
C LEU A 51 -14.39 3.79 -4.99
N ASP A 52 -15.67 3.75 -4.60
CA ASP A 52 -16.37 4.94 -4.10
C ASP A 52 -15.61 5.55 -2.91
N GLN A 53 -15.23 6.83 -3.04
CA GLN A 53 -14.37 7.55 -2.12
C GLN A 53 -15.19 8.07 -0.94
N THR A 54 -15.60 7.16 -0.06
CA THR A 54 -16.33 7.54 1.15
C THR A 54 -15.35 7.86 2.28
N ASP A 55 -15.09 9.16 2.41
CA ASP A 55 -14.38 9.87 3.49
C ASP A 55 -12.84 9.81 3.42
N GLY A 56 -12.27 10.84 2.80
CA GLY A 56 -10.83 11.07 2.79
C GLY A 56 -10.40 11.72 4.11
N HIS A 57 -9.31 11.22 4.71
CA HIS A 57 -8.75 11.84 5.90
C HIS A 57 -8.34 13.29 5.59
N PRO A 58 -8.69 14.27 6.44
CA PRO A 58 -8.44 15.69 6.15
C PRO A 58 -6.95 16.04 5.99
N GLU A 59 -6.06 15.27 6.63
CA GLU A 59 -4.60 15.42 6.47
C GLU A 59 -4.01 14.64 5.28
N ILE A 60 -4.74 13.68 4.71
CA ILE A 60 -4.26 12.79 3.64
C ILE A 60 -5.12 12.99 2.40
N VAL A 61 -4.79 14.03 1.61
CA VAL A 61 -5.61 14.51 0.50
C VAL A 61 -5.06 14.07 -0.85
N GLY A 62 -5.77 13.17 -1.56
CA GLY A 62 -5.42 12.66 -2.89
C GLY A 62 -4.54 11.40 -2.87
N LEU A 63 -4.23 10.77 -4.01
CA LEU A 63 -3.24 9.68 -4.08
C LEU A 63 -1.97 10.11 -4.85
N ASP A 64 -2.08 11.15 -5.66
CA ASP A 64 -0.99 11.75 -6.45
C ASP A 64 0.19 12.21 -5.60
N PHE A 65 -0.03 12.59 -4.34
CA PHE A 65 1.04 13.05 -3.46
C PHE A 65 1.96 11.90 -2.99
N ALA A 66 1.43 10.68 -2.84
CA ALA A 66 2.20 9.48 -2.47
C ALA A 66 3.02 8.98 -3.67
N LEU A 67 2.83 9.63 -4.82
CA LEU A 67 3.41 9.32 -6.10
C LEU A 67 4.02 10.55 -6.77
N GLY A 68 4.35 11.60 -5.99
CA GLY A 68 5.04 12.84 -6.45
C GLY A 68 6.46 12.60 -6.95
N LEU A 69 6.69 11.45 -7.56
CA LEU A 69 7.95 10.92 -7.98
C LEU A 69 8.26 11.40 -9.40
N PRO A 70 9.54 11.59 -9.73
CA PRO A 70 10.70 11.41 -8.87
C PRO A 70 11.16 12.73 -8.20
N ASP A 71 10.26 13.59 -7.72
CA ASP A 71 10.61 14.84 -7.04
C ASP A 71 10.93 14.60 -5.55
N VAL A 72 12.23 14.55 -5.23
CA VAL A 72 12.73 14.29 -3.87
C VAL A 72 12.35 15.42 -2.91
N ASP A 73 12.34 16.67 -3.34
CA ASP A 73 12.04 17.80 -2.45
C ASP A 73 10.54 17.85 -2.13
N ALA A 74 9.69 17.63 -3.12
CA ALA A 74 8.25 17.51 -2.90
C ALA A 74 7.92 16.31 -2.00
N TRP A 75 8.60 15.18 -2.21
CA TRP A 75 8.44 14.00 -1.35
C TRP A 75 8.86 14.27 0.09
N LEU A 76 10.03 14.86 0.33
CA LEU A 76 10.48 15.21 1.68
C LEU A 76 9.53 16.21 2.36
N ALA A 77 9.00 17.18 1.62
CA ALA A 77 8.00 18.10 2.12
C ALA A 77 6.69 17.41 2.52
N ASN A 78 6.30 16.32 1.84
CA ASN A 78 5.16 15.50 2.23
C ASN A 78 5.48 14.57 3.40
N LEU A 79 6.70 14.02 3.43
CA LEU A 79 7.19 13.15 4.49
C LEU A 79 7.22 13.87 5.85
N ALA A 80 7.43 15.19 5.84
CA ALA A 80 7.40 16.05 7.02
C ALA A 80 6.00 16.37 7.58
N LYS A 81 4.90 15.87 6.97
CA LYS A 81 3.53 16.29 7.32
C LYS A 81 2.77 15.22 8.11
N GLY A 82 2.88 15.20 9.45
CA GLY A 82 1.98 14.43 10.32
C GLY A 82 1.59 13.04 9.80
N LEU A 83 0.28 12.77 9.68
CA LEU A 83 -0.25 11.50 9.18
C LEU A 83 0.05 11.26 7.69
N LEU A 84 0.11 12.32 6.89
CA LEU A 84 0.52 12.24 5.49
C LEU A 84 1.94 11.71 5.31
N GLY A 85 2.85 12.13 6.19
CA GLY A 85 4.22 11.68 6.23
C GLY A 85 4.32 10.21 6.59
N ARG A 86 3.55 9.76 7.59
CA ARG A 86 3.46 8.33 7.95
C ARG A 86 2.90 7.49 6.81
N PHE A 87 1.85 7.95 6.12
CA PHE A 87 1.32 7.26 4.94
C PHE A 87 2.34 7.18 3.81
N ALA A 88 3.04 8.29 3.50
CA ALA A 88 4.11 8.29 2.50
C ALA A 88 5.26 7.33 2.89
N ALA A 89 5.66 7.31 4.17
CA ALA A 89 6.63 6.34 4.68
C ALA A 89 6.14 4.89 4.50
N THR A 90 4.87 4.62 4.79
CA THR A 90 4.25 3.31 4.56
C THR A 90 4.34 2.88 3.09
N VAL A 91 3.97 3.79 2.18
CA VAL A 91 3.99 3.53 0.73
C VAL A 91 5.41 3.24 0.26
N HIS A 92 6.36 4.14 0.52
CA HIS A 92 7.70 4.03 -0.05
C HIS A 92 8.56 2.99 0.66
N PHE A 93 8.54 2.94 1.99
CA PHE A 93 9.39 2.01 2.76
C PHE A 93 8.78 0.63 2.92
N GLY A 94 7.47 0.49 2.70
CA GLY A 94 6.79 -0.81 2.56
C GLY A 94 6.85 -1.37 1.13
N GLY A 95 7.13 -0.53 0.12
CA GLY A 95 7.12 -0.95 -1.27
C GLY A 95 5.71 -1.26 -1.74
N LEU A 96 4.81 -0.32 -1.49
CA LEU A 96 3.39 -0.42 -1.73
C LEU A 96 2.96 0.65 -2.74
N VAL A 97 1.79 0.47 -3.32
CA VAL A 97 1.12 1.42 -4.20
C VAL A 97 -0.25 1.70 -3.62
N PRO A 98 -0.62 2.97 -3.37
CA PRO A 98 -1.96 3.27 -2.94
C PRO A 98 -2.90 3.18 -4.13
N ALA A 99 -3.89 2.29 -4.05
CA ALA A 99 -4.78 2.00 -5.17
C ALA A 99 -6.15 2.64 -5.03
N ALA A 100 -6.60 2.89 -3.79
CA ALA A 100 -7.83 3.60 -3.46
C ALA A 100 -7.95 3.87 -1.97
N SER A 101 -8.84 4.78 -1.58
CA SER A 101 -9.43 4.81 -0.24
C SER A 101 -10.58 3.81 -0.16
N ARG A 102 -10.78 3.21 1.01
CA ARG A 102 -11.86 2.26 1.30
C ARG A 102 -12.57 2.61 2.61
N LEU A 103 -13.90 2.72 2.48
CA LEU A 103 -15.03 2.56 3.40
C LEU A 103 -15.10 3.25 4.76
N TRP A 104 -16.31 3.76 4.95
CA TRP A 104 -16.82 4.58 6.02
C TRP A 104 -16.98 3.80 7.33
N TYR A 105 -15.87 3.69 8.08
CA TYR A 105 -15.89 3.32 9.50
C TYR A 105 -15.08 4.30 10.35
N GLY A 106 -15.07 5.60 10.01
CA GLY A 106 -14.38 6.63 10.79
C GLY A 106 -12.85 6.49 10.91
N ASP A 107 -12.26 5.44 10.35
CA ASP A 107 -10.84 5.10 10.48
C ASP A 107 -10.06 5.32 9.17
N PHE A 108 -10.67 5.97 8.16
CA PHE A 108 -10.03 6.43 6.92
C PHE A 108 -9.04 5.41 6.34
N THR A 109 -9.53 4.31 5.76
CA THR A 109 -8.63 3.22 5.34
C THR A 109 -8.20 3.36 3.88
N TRP A 110 -6.94 3.07 3.55
CA TRP A 110 -6.42 3.05 2.17
C TRP A 110 -6.04 1.65 1.74
N LEU A 111 -6.54 1.21 0.58
CA LEU A 111 -6.08 0.00 -0.11
C LEU A 111 -4.66 0.21 -0.62
N LEU A 112 -3.75 -0.65 -0.16
CA LEU A 112 -2.36 -0.68 -0.56
C LEU A 112 -2.03 -2.00 -1.26
N LEU A 113 -1.39 -1.91 -2.43
CA LEU A 113 -0.98 -3.06 -3.23
C LEU A 113 0.55 -3.20 -3.23
N PRO A 114 1.11 -4.38 -2.93
CA PRO A 114 2.55 -4.60 -2.96
C PRO A 114 3.16 -4.48 -4.35
N LEU A 115 4.38 -3.93 -4.40
CA LEU A 115 5.25 -3.91 -5.58
C LEU A 115 5.96 -5.25 -5.82
N THR A 116 5.92 -6.18 -4.87
CA THR A 116 6.61 -7.47 -4.94
C THR A 116 5.68 -8.62 -4.58
N GLU A 117 5.86 -9.74 -5.28
CA GLU A 117 5.18 -10.99 -4.95
C GLU A 117 5.92 -11.72 -3.84
N TYR A 118 5.16 -12.29 -2.90
CA TYR A 118 5.67 -13.30 -1.97
C TYR A 118 5.99 -14.62 -2.69
N ALA A 119 5.05 -15.02 -3.56
CA ALA A 119 5.13 -16.20 -4.40
C ALA A 119 4.38 -15.92 -5.72
N PRO A 120 4.60 -16.69 -6.80
CA PRO A 120 3.95 -16.45 -8.08
C PRO A 120 2.43 -16.27 -7.96
N GLY A 121 1.94 -15.08 -8.30
CA GLY A 121 0.51 -14.72 -8.21
C GLY A 121 -0.02 -14.49 -6.79
N VAL A 122 0.88 -14.26 -5.82
CA VAL A 122 0.60 -13.96 -4.41
C VAL A 122 1.35 -12.68 -4.02
N ALA A 123 0.78 -11.53 -4.37
CA ALA A 123 1.29 -10.22 -3.97
C ALA A 123 0.73 -9.78 -2.62
N GLY A 124 -0.55 -10.06 -2.39
CA GLY A 124 -1.28 -9.61 -1.22
C GLY A 124 -2.06 -8.34 -1.43
N THR A 125 -2.90 -8.06 -0.45
CA THR A 125 -3.73 -6.85 -0.36
C THR A 125 -3.58 -6.31 1.05
N LEU A 126 -3.08 -5.09 1.19
CA LEU A 126 -2.86 -4.41 2.46
C LEU A 126 -3.78 -3.21 2.64
N TYR A 127 -3.85 -2.74 3.88
CA TYR A 127 -4.53 -1.52 4.22
C TYR A 127 -3.74 -0.65 5.18
N TYR A 128 -3.96 0.66 5.14
CA TYR A 128 -3.47 1.62 6.14
C TYR A 128 -4.65 2.41 6.70
N ASP A 129 -4.70 2.70 8.00
CA ASP A 129 -5.85 3.34 8.67
C ASP A 129 -5.43 4.37 9.74
N GLU A 130 -4.44 5.22 9.44
CA GLU A 130 -3.75 6.17 10.35
C GLU A 130 -2.98 5.53 11.54
N ARG A 131 -3.50 4.43 12.10
CA ARG A 131 -3.00 3.77 13.31
C ARG A 131 -2.10 2.59 12.99
N GLU A 132 -2.40 1.86 11.93
CA GLU A 132 -1.66 0.67 11.55
C GLU A 132 -1.54 0.48 10.03
N LEU A 133 -0.64 -0.42 9.67
CA LEU A 133 -0.64 -1.12 8.40
C LEU A 133 -1.12 -2.54 8.69
N GLY A 134 -2.19 -2.98 8.02
CA GLY A 134 -2.72 -4.34 8.13
C GLY A 134 -2.87 -5.02 6.76
N HIS A 135 -3.48 -6.21 6.76
CA HIS A 135 -3.71 -6.96 5.53
C HIS A 135 -5.13 -7.50 5.41
N TRP A 136 -5.65 -7.51 4.19
CA TRP A 136 -6.95 -8.12 3.88
C TRP A 136 -6.83 -9.51 3.26
N GLY A 137 -5.70 -9.84 2.64
CA GLY A 137 -5.52 -11.20 2.15
C GLY A 137 -4.31 -11.42 1.25
N PRO A 138 -4.10 -12.68 0.82
CA PRO A 138 -2.91 -13.08 0.07
C PRO A 138 -2.93 -12.68 -1.41
N THR A 139 -4.10 -12.34 -1.94
CA THR A 139 -4.28 -11.92 -3.33
C THR A 139 -5.43 -10.92 -3.44
N LEU A 140 -5.43 -10.14 -4.51
CA LEU A 140 -6.49 -9.20 -4.82
C LEU A 140 -7.83 -9.92 -4.96
N ARG A 141 -7.85 -11.05 -5.68
CA ARG A 141 -9.06 -11.87 -5.86
C ARG A 141 -9.64 -12.40 -4.54
N ALA A 142 -8.80 -12.70 -3.55
CA ALA A 142 -9.24 -13.26 -2.28
C ALA A 142 -9.82 -12.16 -1.41
N TRP A 143 -9.22 -10.97 -1.48
CA TRP A 143 -9.83 -9.78 -0.93
C TRP A 143 -11.20 -9.49 -1.57
N VAL A 144 -11.29 -9.43 -2.91
CA VAL A 144 -12.57 -9.23 -3.62
C VAL A 144 -13.60 -10.30 -3.22
N GLN A 145 -13.20 -11.57 -3.09
CA GLN A 145 -14.06 -12.63 -2.58
C GLN A 145 -14.60 -12.32 -1.20
N GLY A 146 -13.72 -11.96 -0.27
CA GLY A 146 -14.09 -11.64 1.10
C GLY A 146 -15.04 -10.46 1.17
N GLU A 147 -14.86 -9.47 0.28
CA GLU A 147 -15.78 -8.33 0.20
C GLU A 147 -17.14 -8.68 -0.40
N LEU A 148 -17.15 -9.51 -1.43
CA LEU A 148 -18.39 -10.04 -2.00
C LEU A 148 -19.15 -10.86 -0.95
N VAL A 149 -18.48 -11.76 -0.22
CA VAL A 149 -19.12 -12.56 0.83
C VAL A 149 -19.74 -11.66 1.89
N ARG A 150 -18.98 -10.69 2.43
CA ARG A 150 -19.50 -9.73 3.41
C ARG A 150 -20.68 -8.91 2.87
N PHE A 151 -20.59 -8.49 1.62
CA PHE A 151 -21.65 -7.76 0.94
C PHE A 151 -22.94 -8.59 0.88
N PHE A 152 -22.86 -9.85 0.43
CA PHE A 152 -24.02 -10.74 0.36
C PHE A 152 -24.58 -11.08 1.74
N GLU A 153 -23.73 -11.28 2.75
CA GLU A 153 -24.16 -11.48 4.15
C GLU A 153 -24.95 -10.27 4.68
N ALA A 154 -24.50 -9.05 4.38
CA ALA A 154 -25.20 -7.82 4.75
C ALA A 154 -26.55 -7.68 4.02
N VAL A 155 -26.58 -7.98 2.72
CA VAL A 155 -27.82 -7.98 1.91
C VAL A 155 -28.83 -8.99 2.44
N ASP A 156 -28.39 -10.22 2.73
CA ASP A 156 -29.25 -11.29 3.25
C ASP A 156 -29.75 -10.96 4.66
N GLY A 157 -28.90 -10.46 5.54
CA GLY A 157 -29.30 -10.03 6.89
C GLY A 157 -30.36 -8.92 6.87
N ALA A 158 -30.20 -7.92 6.00
CA ALA A 158 -31.21 -6.87 5.81
C ALA A 158 -32.53 -7.43 5.23
N ARG A 159 -32.44 -8.42 4.33
CA ARG A 159 -33.59 -9.07 3.71
C ARG A 159 -34.37 -9.98 4.65
N GLU A 160 -33.69 -10.64 5.60
CA GLU A 160 -34.33 -11.53 6.58
C GLU A 160 -35.31 -10.79 7.51
N GLY A 161 -35.07 -9.51 7.77
CA GLY A 161 -35.94 -8.64 8.57
C GLY A 161 -37.23 -8.19 7.88
N LEU A 162 -37.39 -8.45 6.58
CA LEU A 162 -38.54 -8.00 5.78
C LEU A 162 -39.66 -9.04 5.73
N ASP A 163 -40.90 -8.56 5.65
CA ASP A 163 -42.07 -9.39 5.40
C ASP A 163 -42.07 -9.98 3.98
N PRO A 164 -42.93 -10.98 3.67
CA PRO A 164 -42.92 -11.65 2.38
C PRO A 164 -43.22 -10.75 1.17
N GLU A 165 -44.01 -9.69 1.33
CA GLU A 165 -44.33 -8.76 0.22
C GLU A 165 -43.14 -7.83 -0.07
N ASP A 166 -42.52 -7.30 0.98
CA ASP A 166 -41.34 -6.43 0.87
C ASP A 166 -40.10 -7.21 0.39
N ARG A 167 -39.95 -8.46 0.81
CA ARG A 167 -38.83 -9.34 0.42
C ARG A 167 -38.79 -9.65 -1.08
N ALA A 168 -39.94 -9.67 -1.76
CA ALA A 168 -40.03 -9.93 -3.19
C ALA A 168 -39.55 -8.74 -4.04
N GLY A 169 -39.66 -7.52 -3.50
CA GLY A 169 -39.24 -6.28 -4.14
C GLY A 169 -37.89 -5.74 -3.67
N TYR A 170 -37.30 -6.31 -2.62
CA TYR A 170 -36.09 -5.79 -1.98
C TYR A 170 -34.95 -5.56 -2.98
N ARG A 171 -34.37 -4.36 -2.88
CA ARG A 171 -33.13 -3.95 -3.51
C ARG A 171 -32.29 -3.32 -2.41
N PRO A 172 -31.06 -3.78 -2.16
CA PRO A 172 -30.23 -3.15 -1.16
C PRO A 172 -29.92 -1.70 -1.57
N ASP A 173 -30.04 -0.79 -0.62
CA ASP A 173 -29.49 0.55 -0.76
C ASP A 173 -27.97 0.45 -0.57
N PRO A 174 -27.13 0.86 -1.54
CA PRO A 174 -25.69 0.91 -1.35
C PRO A 174 -25.27 1.72 -0.11
N ASP A 175 -26.05 2.74 0.26
CA ASP A 175 -25.80 3.54 1.46
C ASP A 175 -26.09 2.78 2.76
N ASP A 176 -26.84 1.68 2.73
CA ASP A 176 -27.11 0.80 3.88
C ASP A 176 -26.10 -0.36 4.00
N LEU A 177 -25.24 -0.56 3.00
CA LEU A 177 -24.24 -1.64 2.93
C LEU A 177 -22.82 -1.17 3.33
N ARG A 178 -22.75 -0.22 4.26
CA ARG A 178 -21.56 0.60 4.61
C ARG A 178 -20.30 -0.18 5.00
N ASP A 179 -20.46 -1.42 5.48
CA ASP A 179 -19.34 -2.26 5.94
C ASP A 179 -18.63 -2.98 4.79
N CYS A 180 -19.19 -2.92 3.58
CA CYS A 180 -18.76 -3.70 2.43
C CYS A 180 -18.30 -2.80 1.30
N PHE A 181 -17.36 -3.31 0.50
CA PHE A 181 -16.89 -2.59 -0.66
C PHE A 181 -18.07 -2.31 -1.61
N TRP A 182 -18.33 -1.05 -1.98
CA TRP A 182 -19.39 -0.76 -2.94
C TRP A 182 -18.95 -1.23 -4.33
N LEU A 183 -19.62 -2.28 -4.82
CA LEU A 183 -19.51 -2.82 -6.17
C LEU A 183 -20.71 -2.35 -7.02
N PRO A 184 -20.70 -1.16 -7.61
CA PRO A 184 -21.89 -0.59 -8.25
C PRO A 184 -22.43 -1.43 -9.43
N GLY A 185 -21.60 -2.30 -10.01
CA GLY A 185 -21.98 -3.22 -11.07
C GLY A 185 -22.22 -4.68 -10.63
N ALA A 186 -22.15 -5.01 -9.34
CA ALA A 186 -22.35 -6.39 -8.89
C ALA A 186 -23.82 -6.83 -9.00
N ASP A 187 -24.06 -7.99 -9.61
CA ASP A 187 -25.38 -8.63 -9.62
C ASP A 187 -25.67 -9.25 -8.25
N THR A 188 -26.52 -8.59 -7.46
CA THR A 188 -26.94 -9.05 -6.12
C THR A 188 -27.88 -10.26 -6.16
N THR A 189 -28.23 -10.78 -7.34
CA THR A 189 -29.20 -11.87 -7.50
C THR A 189 -28.56 -13.24 -7.76
N ALA A 190 -27.26 -13.26 -8.02
CA ALA A 190 -26.46 -14.48 -8.22
C ALA A 190 -25.38 -14.59 -7.14
N PRO A 191 -25.04 -15.81 -6.67
CA PRO A 191 -23.96 -15.98 -5.71
C PRO A 191 -22.62 -15.52 -6.33
N PRO A 192 -21.69 -14.99 -5.51
CA PRO A 192 -20.39 -14.57 -6.01
C PRO A 192 -19.61 -15.77 -6.56
N PRO A 193 -18.75 -15.57 -7.58
CA PRO A 193 -17.90 -16.64 -8.09
C PRO A 193 -16.94 -17.13 -7.00
N ASP A 194 -16.41 -18.34 -7.15
CA ASP A 194 -15.42 -18.89 -6.21
C ASP A 194 -14.00 -18.45 -6.58
N LEU A 195 -13.55 -17.38 -5.92
CA LEU A 195 -12.19 -16.86 -6.01
C LEU A 195 -11.29 -17.33 -4.84
N ALA A 196 -11.71 -18.34 -4.07
CA ALA A 196 -11.00 -18.81 -2.89
C ALA A 196 -9.57 -19.26 -3.21
N LEU A 197 -8.68 -19.02 -2.24
CA LEU A 197 -7.30 -19.44 -2.30
C LEU A 197 -7.13 -20.92 -1.91
N PRO A 198 -6.05 -21.56 -2.37
CA PRO A 198 -5.55 -22.76 -1.73
C PRO A 198 -5.15 -22.45 -0.27
N GLU A 199 -5.73 -23.16 0.69
CA GLU A 199 -5.46 -23.07 2.14
C GLU A 199 -3.96 -23.08 2.48
N ALA A 200 -3.16 -23.78 1.68
CA ALA A 200 -1.71 -23.87 1.81
C ALA A 200 -0.96 -22.51 1.69
N LEU A 201 -1.59 -21.47 1.13
CA LEU A 201 -0.97 -20.16 0.93
C LEU A 201 -1.30 -19.16 2.05
N GLU A 202 -2.28 -19.43 2.90
CA GLU A 202 -2.73 -18.48 3.92
C GLU A 202 -1.70 -18.25 5.03
N ALA A 203 -1.24 -19.32 5.69
CA ALA A 203 -0.27 -19.22 6.77
C ALA A 203 1.08 -18.60 6.32
N PRO A 204 1.68 -19.03 5.19
CA PRO A 204 2.91 -18.43 4.70
C PRO A 204 2.73 -16.95 4.32
N TRP A 205 1.60 -16.58 3.72
CA TRP A 205 1.29 -15.17 3.44
C TRP A 205 1.12 -14.36 4.73
N ALA A 206 0.35 -14.86 5.71
CA ALA A 206 0.12 -14.14 6.96
C ALA A 206 1.44 -13.83 7.68
N ALA A 207 2.39 -14.78 7.69
CA ALA A 207 3.73 -14.54 8.22
C ALA A 207 4.49 -13.46 7.44
N ARG A 208 4.38 -13.46 6.11
CA ARG A 208 4.99 -12.42 5.24
C ARG A 208 4.37 -11.04 5.48
N ALA A 209 3.04 -10.97 5.55
CA ALA A 209 2.30 -9.75 5.81
C ALA A 209 2.66 -9.18 7.18
N GLN A 210 2.68 -10.02 8.22
CA GLN A 210 3.10 -9.63 9.57
C GLN A 210 4.52 -9.04 9.58
N HIS A 211 5.45 -9.67 8.86
CA HIS A 211 6.80 -9.15 8.74
C HIS A 211 6.85 -7.80 8.02
N LEU A 212 6.07 -7.63 6.94
CA LEU A 212 5.96 -6.37 6.21
C LEU A 212 5.37 -5.25 7.08
N MET A 213 4.30 -5.56 7.83
CA MET A 213 3.64 -4.65 8.76
C MET A 213 4.61 -4.16 9.84
N GLN A 214 5.29 -5.10 10.52
CA GLN A 214 6.26 -4.79 11.56
C GLN A 214 7.44 -3.98 11.03
N THR A 215 7.98 -4.37 9.88
CA THR A 215 9.10 -3.66 9.25
C THR A 215 8.70 -2.24 8.88
N THR A 216 7.52 -2.05 8.29
CA THR A 216 7.06 -0.73 7.84
C THR A 216 6.74 0.19 9.01
N ALA A 217 6.04 -0.30 10.04
CA ALA A 217 5.74 0.48 11.24
C ALA A 217 7.01 0.98 11.93
N ARG A 218 8.05 0.14 12.00
CA ARG A 218 9.37 0.52 12.53
C ARG A 218 10.16 1.46 11.64
N ARG A 219 9.64 1.88 10.49
CA ARG A 219 10.27 2.87 9.59
C ARG A 219 9.55 4.23 9.63
N TRP A 220 8.44 4.34 10.37
CA TRP A 220 7.71 5.60 10.55
C TRP A 220 8.50 6.68 11.27
N TRP A 221 9.49 6.29 12.08
CA TRP A 221 10.40 7.23 12.75
C TRP A 221 11.03 8.22 11.77
N LEU A 222 11.25 7.81 10.51
CA LEU A 222 11.91 8.64 9.51
C LEU A 222 11.01 9.79 9.04
N ALA A 223 9.69 9.60 9.04
CA ALA A 223 8.73 10.68 8.77
C ALA A 223 8.76 11.72 9.90
N GLU A 224 8.72 11.25 11.15
CA GLU A 224 8.78 12.11 12.35
C GLU A 224 10.11 12.85 12.44
N PHE A 225 11.22 12.18 12.13
CA PHE A 225 12.54 12.78 12.09
C PHE A 225 12.63 13.89 11.04
N VAL A 226 12.10 13.64 9.82
CA VAL A 226 12.09 14.64 8.75
C VAL A 226 11.18 15.83 9.08
N ALA A 227 10.10 15.61 9.85
CA ALA A 227 9.25 16.67 10.36
C ALA A 227 9.91 17.53 11.46
N GLY A 228 10.99 17.03 12.08
CA GLY A 228 11.61 17.64 13.26
C GLY A 228 10.90 17.32 14.58
N ASP A 229 9.93 16.40 14.55
CA ASP A 229 9.11 15.98 15.70
C ASP A 229 9.73 14.74 16.39
N VAL A 230 11.03 14.80 16.70
CA VAL A 230 11.75 13.66 17.31
C VAL A 230 11.41 13.57 18.80
N ASP A 231 10.64 12.55 19.18
CA ASP A 231 10.30 12.26 20.58
C ASP A 231 10.91 10.95 21.09
N ARG A 232 10.61 10.61 22.36
CA ARG A 232 11.13 9.37 23.00
C ARG A 232 10.59 8.08 22.35
N ILE A 233 9.46 8.13 21.66
CA ILE A 233 8.87 7.01 20.93
C ILE A 233 9.63 6.86 19.60
N THR A 234 9.83 7.95 18.85
CA THR A 234 10.64 7.98 17.62
C THR A 234 12.02 7.35 17.82
N LEU A 235 12.69 7.66 18.94
CA LEU A 235 14.02 7.14 19.26
C LEU A 235 14.05 5.62 19.51
N LYS A 236 12.93 5.00 19.91
CA LYS A 236 12.86 3.54 20.13
C LYS A 236 12.78 2.75 18.84
N ASP A 237 12.29 3.38 17.78
CA ASP A 237 12.09 2.76 16.47
C ASP A 237 13.30 2.97 15.54
N LEU A 238 14.32 3.68 15.99
CA LEU A 238 15.61 3.76 15.29
C LEU A 238 16.20 2.37 15.07
N PRO A 239 16.84 2.13 13.90
CA PRO A 239 17.50 0.86 13.63
C PRO A 239 18.62 0.60 14.63
N THR A 240 18.61 -0.59 15.20
CA THR A 240 19.67 -1.08 16.08
C THR A 240 20.94 -1.39 15.27
N PRO A 241 22.12 -1.42 15.91
CA PRO A 241 23.36 -1.84 15.22
C PRO A 241 23.24 -3.20 14.53
N ALA A 242 22.56 -4.17 15.15
CA ALA A 242 22.35 -5.49 14.56
C ALA A 242 21.50 -5.44 13.26
N GLU A 243 20.58 -4.49 13.16
CA GLU A 243 19.77 -4.29 11.95
C GLU A 243 20.56 -3.63 10.85
N TRP A 244 21.44 -2.70 11.20
CA TRP A 244 22.42 -2.15 10.26
C TRP A 244 23.36 -3.24 9.73
N ASP A 245 23.89 -4.08 10.60
CA ASP A 245 24.76 -5.19 10.21
C ASP A 245 24.03 -6.20 9.32
N ALA A 246 22.77 -6.53 9.65
CA ALA A 246 21.95 -7.42 8.85
C ALA A 246 21.65 -6.82 7.46
N ALA A 247 21.32 -5.53 7.39
CA ALA A 247 21.08 -4.83 6.14
C ALA A 247 22.36 -4.75 5.28
N ALA A 248 23.51 -4.46 5.90
CA ALA A 248 24.80 -4.46 5.24
C ALA A 248 25.20 -5.86 4.72
N ALA A 249 24.88 -6.92 5.47
CA ALA A 249 25.19 -8.31 5.13
C ALA A 249 24.33 -8.87 3.98
N LEU A 250 23.09 -8.41 3.83
CA LEU A 250 22.23 -8.73 2.69
C LEU A 250 22.74 -8.07 1.40
N GLY A 251 23.68 -7.13 1.52
CA GLY A 251 24.08 -6.23 0.46
C GLY A 251 23.02 -5.16 0.19
N PRO A 252 23.37 -4.14 -0.58
CA PRO A 252 22.46 -3.08 -0.98
C PRO A 252 21.32 -3.69 -1.79
N SER A 253 20.17 -3.86 -1.15
CA SER A 253 18.98 -4.43 -1.76
C SER A 253 18.55 -3.56 -2.94
N THR A 254 18.40 -4.19 -4.11
CA THR A 254 17.81 -3.55 -5.29
C THR A 254 16.30 -3.50 -5.22
N ALA A 255 15.69 -3.94 -4.11
CA ALA A 255 14.27 -3.73 -3.90
C ALA A 255 14.01 -2.25 -3.62
N TYR A 256 13.05 -1.68 -4.34
CA TYR A 256 12.67 -0.27 -4.25
C TYR A 256 12.56 0.24 -2.80
N SER A 257 11.81 -0.48 -1.96
CA SER A 257 11.52 -0.04 -0.59
C SER A 257 12.75 0.02 0.31
N GLU A 258 13.62 -0.97 0.20
CA GLU A 258 14.88 -1.01 0.94
C GLU A 258 15.83 0.09 0.45
N ALA A 259 15.93 0.28 -0.87
CA ALA A 259 16.77 1.33 -1.45
C ALA A 259 16.32 2.72 -0.99
N MET A 260 15.00 3.00 -1.05
CA MET A 260 14.41 4.24 -0.58
C MET A 260 14.67 4.47 0.91
N TYR A 261 14.43 3.44 1.74
CA TYR A 261 14.59 3.53 3.18
C TYR A 261 16.05 3.76 3.57
N TRP A 262 16.99 2.93 3.10
CA TRP A 262 18.37 2.99 3.57
C TRP A 262 19.12 4.23 3.06
N LEU A 263 18.85 4.70 1.83
CA LEU A 263 19.41 5.98 1.35
C LEU A 263 19.01 7.14 2.28
N LEU A 264 17.71 7.22 2.63
CA LEU A 264 17.22 8.31 3.45
C LEU A 264 17.64 8.15 4.92
N ALA A 265 17.58 6.95 5.48
CA ALA A 265 17.95 6.67 6.87
C ALA A 265 19.43 6.97 7.14
N HIS A 266 20.33 6.55 6.23
CA HIS A 266 21.76 6.88 6.37
C HIS A 266 22.02 8.39 6.26
N ALA A 267 21.32 9.09 5.37
CA ALA A 267 21.44 10.54 5.26
C ALA A 267 20.94 11.25 6.52
N ALA A 268 19.77 10.84 7.04
CA ALA A 268 19.16 11.38 8.25
C ALA A 268 20.08 11.26 9.48
N LEU A 269 20.66 10.08 9.67
CA LEU A 269 21.50 9.76 10.82
C LEU A 269 22.97 10.19 10.67
N GLY A 270 23.37 10.67 9.48
CA GLY A 270 24.75 11.10 9.23
C GLY A 270 25.75 9.94 9.13
N ASN A 271 25.30 8.76 8.71
CA ASN A 271 26.12 7.57 8.53
C ASN A 271 26.92 7.67 7.21
N GLY A 272 27.89 8.58 7.17
CA GLY A 272 28.60 8.96 5.94
C GLY A 272 29.22 7.80 5.15
N PRO A 273 30.02 6.91 5.78
CA PRO A 273 30.63 5.78 5.09
C PRO A 273 29.59 4.83 4.48
N GLU A 274 28.54 4.50 5.23
CA GLU A 274 27.49 3.59 4.79
C GLU A 274 26.59 4.24 3.72
N LEU A 275 26.32 5.54 3.85
CA LEU A 275 25.63 6.31 2.81
C LEU A 275 26.41 6.26 1.49
N ALA A 276 27.73 6.46 1.54
CA ALA A 276 28.58 6.39 0.35
C ALA A 276 28.56 4.99 -0.28
N ALA A 277 28.54 3.94 0.54
CA ALA A 277 28.42 2.56 0.07
C ALA A 277 27.05 2.29 -0.59
N ALA A 278 25.95 2.74 0.03
CA ALA A 278 24.60 2.62 -0.51
C ALA A 278 24.46 3.38 -1.84
N VAL A 279 24.99 4.60 -1.92
CA VAL A 279 25.02 5.40 -3.15
C VAL A 279 25.81 4.68 -4.25
N ALA A 280 27.00 4.16 -3.94
CA ALA A 280 27.80 3.45 -4.93
C ALA A 280 27.09 2.22 -5.49
N ALA A 281 26.42 1.46 -4.62
CA ALA A 281 25.82 0.20 -5.04
C ALA A 281 24.46 0.33 -5.73
N LEU A 282 23.73 1.42 -5.49
CA LEU A 282 22.49 1.72 -6.17
C LEU A 282 22.70 2.49 -7.47
N ALA A 283 23.94 2.57 -8.00
CA ALA A 283 24.28 3.29 -9.24
C ALA A 283 23.39 2.86 -10.42
N ASP A 284 23.15 1.56 -10.57
CA ASP A 284 22.41 0.97 -11.69
C ASP A 284 20.97 0.58 -11.34
N HIS A 285 20.42 1.09 -10.23
CA HIS A 285 19.05 0.76 -9.82
C HIS A 285 18.03 1.22 -10.89
N PRO A 286 17.08 0.37 -11.34
CA PRO A 286 16.22 0.71 -12.48
C PRO A 286 15.17 1.79 -12.20
N GLY A 287 14.80 2.01 -10.95
CA GLY A 287 13.74 2.96 -10.57
C GLY A 287 14.19 4.42 -10.58
N GLU A 288 13.48 5.27 -11.33
CA GLU A 288 13.77 6.70 -11.45
C GLU A 288 13.79 7.42 -10.10
N PHE A 289 12.93 7.02 -9.15
CA PHE A 289 12.88 7.71 -7.87
C PHE A 289 14.02 7.32 -6.94
N VAL A 290 14.43 6.05 -6.95
CA VAL A 290 15.64 5.63 -6.24
C VAL A 290 16.86 6.34 -6.81
N GLN A 291 16.94 6.50 -8.14
CA GLN A 291 18.00 7.24 -8.81
C GLN A 291 18.03 8.72 -8.39
N ALA A 292 16.85 9.37 -8.33
CA ALA A 292 16.72 10.74 -7.89
C ALA A 292 17.11 10.90 -6.41
N LEU A 293 16.61 10.05 -5.52
CA LEU A 293 16.98 10.07 -4.10
C LEU A 293 18.47 9.80 -3.91
N ARG A 294 19.04 8.83 -4.64
CA ARG A 294 20.48 8.55 -4.58
C ARG A 294 21.32 9.78 -4.93
N ALA A 295 20.94 10.52 -5.97
CA ALA A 295 21.63 11.74 -6.38
C ALA A 295 21.54 12.84 -5.30
N ALA A 296 20.38 12.95 -4.62
CA ALA A 296 20.16 13.95 -3.58
C ALA A 296 20.79 13.58 -2.23
N ALA A 297 20.86 12.29 -1.89
CA ALA A 297 21.16 11.80 -0.54
C ALA A 297 22.43 12.37 0.11
N PRO A 298 23.57 12.56 -0.61
CA PRO A 298 24.75 13.20 -0.02
C PRO A 298 24.50 14.62 0.50
N THR A 299 23.64 15.38 -0.18
CA THR A 299 23.30 16.76 0.23
C THR A 299 22.27 16.80 1.36
N LEU A 300 21.50 15.73 1.54
CA LEU A 300 20.51 15.63 2.60
C LEU A 300 21.15 15.54 4.00
N VAL A 301 22.39 15.05 4.10
CA VAL A 301 23.14 14.97 5.37
C VAL A 301 23.21 16.32 6.06
N ASP A 302 23.45 17.40 5.31
CA ASP A 302 23.53 18.76 5.86
C ASP A 302 22.14 19.31 6.20
N ARG A 303 21.11 18.96 5.41
CA ARG A 303 19.71 19.35 5.67
C ARG A 303 19.16 18.73 6.95
N PHE A 304 19.68 17.56 7.34
CA PHE A 304 19.30 16.86 8.54
C PHE A 304 20.24 17.13 9.72
N ALA A 305 21.12 18.14 9.65
CA ALA A 305 22.04 18.45 10.74
C ALA A 305 21.32 18.95 12.00
N GLU A 306 20.31 19.81 11.86
CA GLU A 306 19.56 20.38 12.98
C GLU A 306 18.65 19.34 13.68
N PRO A 307 17.81 18.54 12.97
CA PRO A 307 17.04 17.48 13.61
C PRO A 307 17.87 16.39 14.31
N ARG A 308 19.16 16.28 13.97
CA ARG A 308 20.09 15.29 14.57
C ARG A 308 20.77 15.79 15.84
N ALA A 309 20.88 17.11 16.03
CA ALA A 309 21.62 17.75 17.12
C ALA A 309 20.87 17.66 18.46
#